data_AF-A0A838YDH1-F1
#
_entry.id   AF-A0A838YDH1-F1
#
_cell.length_a   1.000
_cell.length_b   1.000
_cell.length_c   1.000
_cell.angle_alpha   90.00
_cell.angle_beta   90.00
_cell.angle_gamma   90.00
#
_symmetry.space_group_name_H-M   'P 1'
#
loop_
_entity.id
_entity.type
_entity.pdbx_description
1 polymer ?
#
loop_
_entity_poly.entity_id
_entity_poly.type
_entity_poly.pdbx_seq_one_letter_code
_entity_poly.pdbx_strand_id
1 'polypeptide(L)' 'MTNETQDVRLDIHLPAPEAADLTSKAAAKGLTTPEFLGYHALRSAYGVLHPRVAEIEAKDVLGRAGTDSSKG' A
#
# COMPACT_ATOMS: atom_id res chain seq x y z
N MET A 1 7.61 30.11 2.44
CA MET A 1 7.56 29.04 3.46
C MET A 1 7.47 27.73 2.69
N THR A 2 8.60 27.03 2.51
CA THR A 2 8.58 25.69 1.92
C THR A 2 7.94 24.78 2.93
N ASN A 3 6.72 24.31 2.63
CA ASN A 3 6.03 23.31 3.43
C ASN A 3 6.77 21.99 3.15
N GLU A 4 7.91 21.78 3.82
CA GLU A 4 8.58 20.48 3.81
C GLU A 4 7.57 19.47 4.37
N THR A 5 7.12 18.55 3.52
CA THR A 5 6.27 17.44 3.93
C THR A 5 7.01 16.71 5.04
N GLN A 6 6.60 16.93 6.29
CA GLN A 6 7.22 16.25 7.41
C GLN A 6 6.87 14.76 7.32
N ASP A 7 7.90 13.95 7.10
CA ASP A 7 7.79 12.51 7.10
C ASP A 7 7.65 12.05 8.57
N VAL A 8 6.41 11.78 8.98
CA VAL A 8 6.10 11.30 10.32
C VAL A 8 6.19 9.77 10.33
N ARG A 9 7.11 9.23 11.13
CA ARG A 9 7.24 7.79 11.34
C ARG A 9 6.32 7.33 12.46
N LEU A 10 5.63 6.22 12.23
CA LEU A 10 4.82 5.52 13.23
C LEU A 10 5.40 4.12 13.41
N ASP A 11 5.61 3.73 14.66
CA ASP A 11 6.02 2.37 15.02
C ASP A 11 4.79 1.52 15.35
N ILE A 12 4.81 0.26 14.91
CA ILE A 12 3.76 -0.72 15.21
C ILE A 12 4.38 -1.96 15.84
N HIS A 13 3.72 -2.48 16.86
CA HIS A 13 4.13 -3.72 17.52
C HIS A 13 3.35 -4.89 16.92
N LEU A 14 4.06 -5.83 16.34
CA LEU A 14 3.51 -7.01 15.71
C LEU A 14 4.26 -8.26 16.19
N PRO A 15 3.59 -9.43 16.27
CA PRO A 15 4.32 -10.66 16.44
C PRO A 15 5.19 -10.95 15.19
N ALA A 16 6.32 -11.62 15.41
CA ALA A 16 7.33 -11.86 14.39
C ALA A 16 6.80 -12.56 13.11
N PRO A 17 5.95 -13.61 13.18
CA PRO A 17 5.48 -14.26 11.96
C PRO A 17 4.60 -13.33 11.09
N GLU A 18 3.74 -12.51 11.70
CA GLU A 18 2.91 -11.55 10.98
C GLU A 18 3.74 -10.41 10.37
N ALA A 19 4.80 -9.95 11.06
CA ALA A 19 5.71 -8.96 10.50
C ALA A 19 6.43 -9.47 9.23
N ALA A 20 6.81 -10.75 9.20
CA ALA A 20 7.40 -11.38 8.01
C ALA A 20 6.37 -11.51 6.87
N ASP A 21 5.17 -12.01 7.18
CA ASP A 21 4.08 -12.18 6.20
C ASP A 21 3.66 -10.83 5.55
N LEU A 22 3.67 -9.73 6.31
CA LEU A 22 3.37 -8.40 5.79
C LEU A 22 4.32 -7.95 4.68
N THR A 23 5.59 -8.34 4.74
CA THR A 23 6.56 -8.01 3.71
C THR A 23 6.22 -8.71 2.39
N SER A 24 5.81 -9.98 2.46
CA SER A 24 5.33 -10.74 1.30
C SER A 24 4.03 -10.17 0.72
N LYS A 25 3.08 -9.77 1.58
CA LYS A 25 1.82 -9.15 1.16
C LYS A 25 2.02 -7.79 0.49
N ALA A 26 2.94 -6.97 1.01
CA ALA A 26 3.31 -5.70 0.40
C ALA A 26 3.90 -5.89 -1.00
N ALA A 27 4.86 -6.83 -1.13
CA ALA A 27 5.47 -7.16 -2.42
C ALA A 27 4.46 -7.68 -3.45
N ALA A 28 3.48 -8.48 -3.04
CA ALA A 28 2.41 -8.96 -3.92
C ALA A 28 1.54 -7.84 -4.52
N LYS A 29 1.54 -6.65 -3.89
CA LYS A 29 0.88 -5.43 -4.37
C LYS A 29 1.85 -4.42 -5.00
N GLY A 30 3.12 -4.77 -5.16
CA GLY A 30 4.15 -3.85 -5.65
C GLY A 30 4.42 -2.66 -4.73
N LEU A 31 4.19 -2.82 -3.42
CA LEU A 31 4.41 -1.79 -2.40
C LEU A 31 5.57 -2.19 -1.47
N THR A 32 6.23 -1.19 -0.87
CA THR A 32 7.10 -1.42 0.29
C THR A 32 6.26 -1.70 1.55
N THR A 33 6.83 -2.36 2.56
CA THR A 33 6.12 -2.64 3.82
C THR A 33 5.58 -1.36 4.48
N PRO A 34 6.32 -0.24 4.59
CA PRO A 34 5.78 1.01 5.14
C PRO A 34 4.61 1.57 4.31
N GLU A 35 4.67 1.52 2.98
CA GLU A 35 3.57 1.99 2.12
C GLU A 35 2.32 1.13 2.28
N PHE A 36 2.49 -0.19 2.37
CA PHE A 36 1.38 -1.14 2.57
C PHE A 36 0.70 -0.92 3.94
N LEU A 37 1.49 -0.67 4.98
CA LEU A 37 0.96 -0.34 6.31
C LEU A 37 0.25 1.02 6.32
N GLY A 38 0.83 2.03 5.68
CA GLY A 38 0.21 3.35 5.53
C GLY A 38 -1.12 3.26 4.76
N TYR A 39 -1.17 2.49 3.68
CA TYR A 39 -2.40 2.18 2.96
C TYR A 39 -3.48 1.59 3.88
N HIS A 40 -3.15 0.56 4.65
CA HIS A 40 -4.10 -0.10 5.54
C HIS A 40 -4.55 0.80 6.70
N ALA A 41 -3.65 1.60 7.26
CA ALA A 41 -3.98 2.58 8.29
C ALA A 41 -4.97 3.64 7.77
N LEU A 42 -4.66 4.25 6.62
CA LEU A 42 -5.51 5.26 6.00
C LEU A 42 -6.87 4.69 5.57
N ARG A 43 -6.88 3.50 4.96
CA ARG A 43 -8.11 2.83 4.54
C ARG A 43 -9.00 2.48 5.72
N SER A 44 -8.41 2.12 6.86
CA SER A 44 -9.18 1.79 8.08
C SER A 44 -9.73 3.05 8.76
N ALA A 45 -8.97 4.15 8.77
CA ALA A 45 -9.38 5.40 9.43
C ALA A 45 -10.33 6.26 8.59
N TYR A 46 -10.10 6.32 7.27
CA TYR A 46 -10.75 7.26 6.35
C TYR A 46 -11.55 6.58 5.22
N GLY A 47 -11.48 5.25 5.13
CA GLY A 47 -12.18 4.48 4.10
C GLY A 47 -11.52 4.54 2.71
N VAL A 48 -12.24 4.00 1.72
CA VAL A 48 -11.76 3.86 0.34
C VAL A 48 -11.69 5.17 -0.44
N LEU A 49 -12.35 6.23 0.05
CA LEU A 49 -12.37 7.54 -0.60
C LEU A 49 -11.12 8.39 -0.29
N HIS A 50 -10.24 7.93 0.61
CA HIS A 50 -9.00 8.63 0.88
C HIS A 50 -8.12 8.68 -0.40
N PRO A 51 -7.60 9.85 -0.83
CA PRO A 51 -6.91 9.98 -2.11
C PRO A 51 -5.78 8.97 -2.30
N ARG A 52 -4.94 8.79 -1.28
CA ARG A 52 -3.84 7.81 -1.31
C ARG A 52 -4.29 6.35 -1.42
N VAL A 53 -5.45 6.02 -0.84
CA VAL A 53 -6.02 4.68 -0.91
C VAL A 53 -6.53 4.42 -2.32
N ALA A 54 -7.27 5.38 -2.88
CA ALA A 54 -7.77 5.31 -4.25
C ALA A 54 -6.63 5.20 -5.29
N GLU A 55 -5.54 5.96 -5.12
CA GLU A 55 -4.35 5.86 -5.98
C GLU A 55 -3.74 4.45 -6.00
N ILE A 56 -3.63 3.82 -4.82
CA ILE A 56 -3.05 2.48 -4.69
C ILE A 56 -3.98 1.42 -5.29
N GLU A 57 -5.29 1.49 -4.99
CA GLU A 57 -6.26 0.53 -5.54
C GLU A 57 -6.40 0.67 -7.07
N ALA A 58 -6.31 1.89 -7.62
CA ALA A 58 -6.29 2.10 -9.07
C ALA A 58 -5.05 1.47 -9.74
N LYS A 59 -3.88 1.54 -9.10
CA LYS A 59 -2.65 0.88 -9.59
C LYS A 59 -2.76 -0.63 -9.59
N ASP A 60 -3.37 -1.22 -8.55
CA ASP A 60 -3.65 -2.66 -8.48
C ASP A 60 -4.52 -3.13 -9.67
N VAL A 61 -5.54 -2.33 -10.04
CA VAL A 61 -6.43 -2.65 -11.18
C VAL A 61 -5.68 -2.56 -12.51
N LEU A 62 -4.86 -1.53 -12.71
CA LEU A 62 -4.06 -1.35 -13.94
C LEU A 62 -2.97 -2.42 -14.09
N GLY A 63 -2.32 -2.82 -13.00
CA GLY A 63 -1.34 -3.91 -12.99
C GLY A 63 -1.93 -5.27 -13.37
N ARG A 64 -3.21 -5.50 -13.07
CA ARG A 64 -3.94 -6.72 -13.45
C ARG A 64 -4.41 -6.73 -14.91
N ALA A 65 -4.68 -5.56 -15.50
CA ALA A 65 -5.08 -5.44 -16.90
C ALA A 65 -3.92 -5.69 -17.88
N GLY A 66 -2.67 -5.53 -17.45
CA GLY A 66 -1.48 -5.75 -18.27
C GLY A 66 -1.13 -7.22 -18.56
N THR A 67 -1.79 -8.20 -17.92
CA THR A 67 -1.47 -9.64 -18.05
C THR A 67 -2.50 -10.45 -18.84
N ASP A 68 -3.49 -9.82 -19.48
CA ASP A 68 -4.52 -10.53 -20.28
C ASP A 68 -4.27 -10.50 -21.80
N SER A 69 -3.11 -10.03 -22.25
CA SER A 69 -2.75 -9.99 -23.68
C SER A 69 -1.64 -10.99 -24.02
N SER A 70 -1.92 -12.28 -23.84
CA SER A 70 -1.21 -13.34 -24.56
C SER A 70 -2.16 -14.46 -24.92
N LYS A 71 -2.76 -14.35 -26.11
CA LYS A 71 -2.86 -15.44 -27.09
C LYS A 71 -3.51 -14.97 -28.39
N GLY A 72 -2.71 -15.02 -29.44
CA GLY A 72 -3.05 -14.96 -30.86
C GLY A 72 -1.82 -15.40 -31.61
#